data_AF-A0A1I0FIT4-F1
#
_entry.id   AF-A0A1I0FIT4-F1
#
_cell.length_a   1.000
_cell.length_b   1.000
_cell.length_c   1.000
_cell.angle_alpha   90.00
_cell.angle_beta   90.00
_cell.angle_gamma   90.00
#
_symmetry.space_group_name_H-M   'P 1'
#
loop_
_entity.id
_entity.type
_entity.pdbx_description
1 polymer ?
#
loop_
_entity_poly.entity_id
_entity_poly.type
_entity_poly.pdbx_seq_one_letter_code
_entity_poly.pdbx_strand_id
1 'polypeptide(L)'
;MNTYEWLDDEAFCATFVRGLSPHEALARLGIDVLDGDDEEGEFEEGLICARPAEGGTILSEWNGFAGTLPEVLQRLSAGTVAASVFVNVNLVASFVHYADGRSILTFDPLFGDDEDGIPEDFLADRTKLELPGNTSGGGLAAALLLAERITEVRPNASSDVVAAHGVLEY
;
A
#
# COMPACT_ATOMS: atom_id res chain seq x y z
N MET A 1 7.73 -12.74 14.58
CA MET A 1 7.07 -11.44 14.49
C MET A 1 6.93 -11.17 13.02
N ASN A 2 5.73 -11.39 12.51
CA ASN A 2 5.41 -11.07 11.14
C ASN A 2 5.30 -9.54 11.06
N THR A 3 6.03 -8.91 10.15
CA THR A 3 6.23 -7.44 10.13
C THR A 3 4.91 -6.66 9.91
N TYR A 4 3.89 -7.35 9.43
CA TYR A 4 2.58 -6.82 9.08
C TYR A 4 1.45 -7.54 9.86
N GLU A 5 1.65 -7.85 11.15
CA GLU A 5 0.61 -8.50 11.98
C GLU A 5 -0.71 -7.71 12.09
N TRP A 6 -0.68 -6.41 11.76
CA TRP A 6 -1.84 -5.51 11.72
C TRP A 6 -2.55 -5.48 10.36
N LEU A 7 -2.03 -6.17 9.33
CA LEU A 7 -2.76 -6.43 8.09
C LEU A 7 -3.54 -7.74 8.21
N ASP A 8 -4.75 -7.75 7.66
CA ASP A 8 -5.54 -8.96 7.48
C ASP A 8 -4.86 -9.88 6.45
N ASP A 9 -4.91 -11.18 6.68
CA ASP A 9 -4.23 -12.19 5.85
C ASP A 9 -5.07 -12.66 4.66
N GLU A 10 -6.38 -12.37 4.63
CA GLU A 10 -7.31 -12.75 3.56
C GLU A 10 -7.64 -11.58 2.62
N ALA A 11 -7.74 -10.35 3.13
CA ALA A 11 -8.06 -9.17 2.32
C ALA A 11 -7.52 -7.85 2.91
N PHE A 12 -6.63 -7.18 2.16
CA PHE A 12 -6.08 -5.89 2.56
C PHE A 12 -5.73 -5.01 1.36
N CYS A 13 -5.64 -3.72 1.61
CA CYS A 13 -4.86 -2.80 0.78
C CYS A 13 -3.84 -2.07 1.66
N ALA A 14 -2.56 -2.14 1.30
CA ALA A 14 -1.46 -1.51 2.02
C ALA A 14 -0.72 -0.55 1.09
N THR A 15 -0.79 0.75 1.37
CA THR A 15 -0.19 1.80 0.53
C THR A 15 0.93 2.52 1.25
N PHE A 16 2.13 2.40 0.73
CA PHE A 16 3.37 2.98 1.25
C PHE A 16 3.58 4.34 0.58
N VAL A 17 3.81 5.40 1.36
CA VAL A 17 4.00 6.75 0.83
C VAL A 17 5.24 7.39 1.44
N ARG A 18 6.20 7.72 0.57
CA ARG A 18 7.50 8.24 0.98
C ARG A 18 7.38 9.65 1.56
N GLY A 19 8.02 9.87 2.70
CA GLY A 19 8.32 11.17 3.27
C GLY A 19 7.13 11.94 3.83
N LEU A 20 5.94 11.35 3.82
CA LEU A 20 4.74 11.97 4.41
C LEU A 20 4.50 11.43 5.81
N SER A 21 4.00 12.30 6.68
CA SER A 21 3.37 11.90 7.92
C SER A 21 1.99 11.25 7.68
N PRO A 22 1.46 10.50 8.66
CA PRO A 22 0.14 9.91 8.60
C PRO A 22 -0.96 10.91 8.21
N HIS A 23 -1.01 12.06 8.88
CA HIS A 23 -1.98 13.12 8.61
C HIS A 23 -1.82 13.74 7.22
N GLU A 24 -0.59 14.00 6.77
CA GLU A 24 -0.35 14.55 5.43
C GLU A 24 -0.78 13.58 4.33
N ALA A 25 -0.56 12.28 4.53
CA ALA A 25 -0.98 11.25 3.58
C ALA A 25 -2.51 11.21 3.46
N LEU A 26 -3.25 11.19 4.58
CA LEU A 26 -4.71 11.23 4.56
C LEU A 26 -5.26 12.56 4.03
N ALA A 27 -4.66 13.69 4.41
CA ALA A 27 -5.07 15.00 3.94
C ALA A 27 -4.98 15.14 2.41
N ARG A 28 -4.03 14.46 1.76
CA ARG A 28 -3.94 14.40 0.29
C ARG A 28 -5.14 13.73 -0.36
N LEU A 29 -5.84 12.86 0.35
CA LEU A 29 -7.06 12.22 -0.16
C LEU A 29 -8.25 13.18 -0.17
N GLY A 30 -8.19 14.28 0.58
CA GLY A 30 -9.28 15.27 0.69
C GLY A 30 -10.42 14.81 1.59
N ILE A 31 -10.13 13.90 2.52
CA ILE A 31 -11.06 13.38 3.52
C ILE A 31 -10.86 14.07 4.86
N ASP A 32 -11.85 13.96 5.73
CA ASP A 32 -11.70 14.35 7.13
C ASP A 32 -10.70 13.41 7.82
N VAL A 33 -9.76 13.99 8.57
CA VAL A 33 -8.69 13.27 9.26
C VAL A 33 -8.93 13.35 10.76
N LEU A 34 -9.02 12.18 11.38
CA LEU A 34 -9.20 11.98 12.81
C LEU A 34 -7.91 11.44 13.43
N ASP A 35 -7.66 11.78 14.69
CA ASP A 35 -6.47 11.29 15.40
C ASP A 35 -6.70 9.82 15.81
N GLY A 36 -5.62 9.03 15.90
CA GLY A 36 -5.73 7.58 16.12
C GLY A 36 -6.30 7.14 17.48
N ASP A 37 -6.51 8.06 18.42
CA ASP A 37 -7.18 7.83 19.70
C ASP A 37 -8.66 8.25 19.71
N ASP A 38 -9.16 8.82 18.61
CA ASP A 38 -10.60 8.98 18.39
C ASP A 38 -11.26 7.60 18.26
N GLU A 39 -12.55 7.48 18.62
CA GLU A 39 -13.26 6.20 18.51
C GLU A 39 -13.22 5.73 17.04
N GLU A 40 -12.41 4.70 16.76
CA GLU A 40 -12.47 3.96 15.50
C GLU A 40 -13.91 3.45 15.37
N GLY A 41 -14.72 4.16 14.57
CA GLY A 41 -16.06 3.74 14.24
C GLY A 41 -16.01 2.30 13.74
N GLU A 42 -16.99 1.48 14.16
CA GLU A 42 -17.12 0.08 13.73
C GLU A 42 -16.74 -0.07 12.25
N PHE A 43 -15.75 -0.91 11.94
CA PHE A 43 -15.26 -1.28 10.58
C PHE A 43 -16.09 -0.69 9.44
N GLU A 44 -15.86 0.58 9.13
CA GLU A 44 -16.63 1.30 8.13
C GLU A 44 -16.04 1.00 6.75
N GLU A 45 -16.91 0.79 5.76
CA GLU A 45 -16.48 0.68 4.38
C GLU A 45 -15.72 1.96 3.99
N GLY A 46 -14.53 1.81 3.42
CA GLY A 46 -13.68 2.96 3.07
C GLY A 46 -12.86 3.53 4.23
N LEU A 47 -12.83 2.91 5.41
CA LEU A 47 -11.91 3.28 6.48
C LEU A 47 -10.45 3.06 6.06
N ILE A 48 -9.66 4.13 6.15
CA ILE A 48 -8.21 4.13 5.89
C ILE A 48 -7.50 4.50 7.18
N CYS A 49 -6.73 3.56 7.73
CA CYS A 49 -5.85 3.82 8.88
C CYS A 49 -4.45 4.21 8.39
N ALA A 50 -3.88 5.26 8.96
CA ALA A 50 -2.54 5.74 8.65
C ALA A 50 -1.57 5.45 9.81
N ARG A 51 -0.51 4.71 9.50
CA ARG A 51 0.50 4.25 10.44
C ARG A 51 1.85 4.89 10.13
N PRO A 52 2.57 5.44 11.13
CA PRO A 52 3.90 5.95 10.90
C PRO A 52 4.85 4.80 10.57
N ALA A 53 5.80 5.07 9.68
CA ALA A 53 6.81 4.10 9.26
C ALA A 53 8.16 4.81 9.12
N GLU A 54 9.25 4.03 9.13
CA GLU A 54 10.55 4.59 8.75
C GLU A 54 10.47 5.09 7.31
N GLY A 55 10.92 6.32 7.05
CA GLY A 55 10.92 6.89 5.71
C GLY A 55 9.57 7.42 5.19
N GLY A 56 8.48 7.27 5.95
CA GLY A 56 7.17 7.81 5.54
C GLY A 56 5.99 7.23 6.32
N THR A 57 4.94 6.85 5.59
CA THR A 57 3.68 6.36 6.15
C THR A 57 3.20 5.13 5.40
N ILE A 58 2.52 4.23 6.10
CA ILE A 58 1.75 3.14 5.49
C ILE A 58 0.27 3.36 5.79
N LEU A 59 -0.54 3.44 4.73
CA LEU A 59 -1.99 3.44 4.81
C LEU A 59 -2.49 2.00 4.69
N SER A 60 -3.49 1.64 5.48
CA SER A 60 -4.06 0.30 5.49
C SER A 60 -5.58 0.34 5.44
N GLU A 61 -6.15 -0.49 4.57
CA GLU A 61 -7.59 -0.68 4.42
C GLU A 61 -7.91 -2.16 4.65
N TRP A 62 -8.95 -2.43 5.43
CA TRP A 62 -9.52 -3.77 5.54
C TRP A 62 -10.48 -4.01 4.40
N ASN A 63 -10.18 -4.98 3.52
CA ASN A 63 -10.99 -5.32 2.34
C ASN A 63 -11.36 -4.12 1.41
N GLY A 64 -10.70 -2.97 1.56
CA GLY A 64 -10.77 -1.82 0.67
C GLY A 64 -9.78 -1.93 -0.49
N PHE A 65 -9.89 -1.02 -1.46
CA PHE A 65 -9.03 -1.01 -2.65
C PHE A 65 -8.63 0.40 -3.09
N ALA A 66 -8.80 1.42 -2.24
CA ALA A 66 -8.52 2.81 -2.60
C ALA A 66 -7.07 2.98 -3.07
N GLY A 67 -6.12 2.27 -2.45
CA GLY A 67 -4.72 2.21 -2.87
C GLY A 67 -4.47 1.71 -4.30
N THR A 68 -5.46 1.15 -4.99
CA THR A 68 -5.36 0.75 -6.41
C THR A 68 -5.91 1.80 -7.38
N LEU A 69 -6.66 2.80 -6.86
CA LEU A 69 -7.33 3.80 -7.68
C LEU A 69 -6.32 4.85 -8.22
N PRO A 70 -6.36 5.18 -9.53
CA PRO A 70 -5.48 6.17 -10.11
C PRO A 70 -5.54 7.53 -9.40
N GLU A 71 -6.73 8.04 -9.08
CA GLU A 71 -6.93 9.32 -8.42
C GLU A 71 -6.33 9.37 -7.01
N VAL A 72 -6.33 8.25 -6.28
CA VAL A 72 -5.74 8.12 -4.95
C VAL A 72 -4.22 8.14 -5.07
N LEU A 73 -3.65 7.25 -5.91
CA LEU A 73 -2.19 7.17 -6.07
C LEU A 73 -1.59 8.40 -6.74
N GLN A 74 -2.34 9.10 -7.62
CA GLN A 74 -1.93 10.38 -8.17
C GLN A 74 -1.73 11.42 -7.07
N ARG A 75 -2.68 11.54 -6.14
CA ARG A 75 -2.62 12.48 -5.02
C ARG A 75 -1.51 12.09 -4.04
N LEU A 76 -1.46 10.83 -3.64
CA LEU A 76 -0.47 10.35 -2.66
C LEU A 76 0.96 10.46 -3.16
N SER A 77 1.21 10.19 -4.45
CA SER A 77 2.55 10.27 -5.03
C SER A 77 2.97 11.67 -5.49
N ALA A 78 2.12 12.69 -5.46
CA ALA A 78 2.48 14.03 -5.94
C ALA A 78 3.73 14.57 -5.21
N GLY A 79 4.79 14.90 -5.97
CA GLY A 79 6.08 15.32 -5.41
C GLY A 79 6.84 14.26 -4.60
N THR A 80 6.44 12.99 -4.66
CA THR A 80 7.07 11.88 -3.93
C THR A 80 6.83 10.54 -4.66
N VAL A 81 6.93 9.42 -3.94
CA VAL A 81 6.72 8.06 -4.43
C VAL A 81 5.67 7.36 -3.56
N ALA A 82 4.75 6.64 -4.20
CA ALA A 82 3.81 5.75 -3.54
C ALA A 82 3.79 4.36 -4.22
N ALA A 83 3.54 3.32 -3.43
CA ALA A 83 3.25 1.99 -3.95
C ALA A 83 2.18 1.31 -3.09
N SER A 84 1.31 0.52 -3.70
CA SER A 84 0.23 -0.19 -3.03
C SER A 84 0.23 -1.67 -3.36
N VAL A 85 -0.07 -2.49 -2.36
CA VAL A 85 -0.32 -3.92 -2.47
C VAL A 85 -1.76 -4.17 -2.04
N PHE A 86 -2.53 -4.77 -2.93
CA PHE A 86 -3.93 -5.13 -2.69
C PHE A 86 -4.14 -6.62 -2.89
N VAL A 87 -5.00 -7.21 -2.06
CA VAL A 87 -5.61 -8.52 -2.28
C VAL A 87 -7.01 -8.53 -1.68
N ASN A 88 -7.93 -9.27 -2.31
CA ASN A 88 -9.23 -9.58 -1.72
C ASN A 88 -9.43 -11.09 -1.48
N VAL A 89 -10.53 -11.43 -0.81
CA VAL A 89 -10.91 -12.82 -0.49
C VAL A 89 -11.08 -13.74 -1.71
N ASN A 90 -11.19 -13.19 -2.92
CA ASN A 90 -11.28 -13.94 -4.17
C ASN A 90 -9.90 -14.15 -4.84
N LEU A 91 -8.81 -13.78 -4.17
CA LEU A 91 -7.43 -13.82 -4.68
C LEU A 91 -7.20 -12.92 -5.90
N VAL A 92 -8.02 -11.86 -6.07
CA VAL A 92 -7.68 -10.78 -6.99
C VAL A 92 -6.66 -9.90 -6.28
N ALA A 93 -5.49 -9.70 -6.89
CA ALA A 93 -4.42 -8.92 -6.30
C ALA A 93 -3.85 -7.90 -7.29
N SER A 94 -3.25 -6.85 -6.75
CA SER A 94 -2.57 -5.84 -7.56
C SER A 94 -1.40 -5.23 -6.79
N PHE A 95 -0.27 -5.08 -7.47
CA PHE A 95 0.78 -4.16 -7.10
C PHE A 95 0.67 -2.93 -7.99
N VAL A 96 0.72 -1.73 -7.42
CA VAL A 96 0.67 -0.49 -8.18
C VAL A 96 1.71 0.48 -7.62
N HIS A 97 2.54 1.08 -8.47
CA HIS A 97 3.53 2.07 -8.08
C HIS A 97 3.38 3.34 -8.91
N TYR A 98 3.34 4.48 -8.20
CA TYR A 98 3.32 5.82 -8.77
C TYR A 98 4.50 6.65 -8.28
N ALA A 99 4.99 7.52 -9.15
CA ALA A 99 5.96 8.56 -8.82
C ALA A 99 5.51 9.90 -9.41
N ASP A 100 5.48 10.94 -8.57
CA ASP A 100 5.08 12.29 -8.96
C ASP A 100 3.75 12.35 -9.75
N GLY A 101 2.73 11.67 -9.24
CA GLY A 101 1.40 11.63 -9.85
C GLY A 101 1.30 10.78 -11.12
N ARG A 102 2.31 9.97 -11.46
CA ARG A 102 2.30 9.14 -12.67
C ARG A 102 2.43 7.66 -12.33
N SER A 103 1.64 6.82 -12.98
CA SER A 103 1.79 5.37 -12.93
C SER A 103 3.11 4.96 -13.57
N ILE A 104 3.89 4.16 -12.86
CA ILE A 104 5.19 3.66 -13.30
C ILE A 104 5.16 2.14 -13.52
N LEU A 105 4.51 1.41 -12.62
CA LEU A 105 4.45 -0.05 -12.64
C LEU A 105 3.12 -0.54 -12.07
N THR A 106 2.51 -1.51 -12.73
CA THR A 106 1.35 -2.25 -12.26
C THR A 106 1.50 -3.71 -12.67
N PHE A 107 1.16 -4.65 -11.78
CA PHE A 107 1.07 -6.08 -12.10
C PHE A 107 0.30 -6.85 -11.02
N ASP A 108 -0.24 -8.03 -11.34
CA ASP A 108 -0.73 -8.98 -10.35
C ASP A 108 0.44 -9.71 -9.64
N PRO A 109 0.63 -9.58 -8.31
CA PRO A 109 1.75 -10.20 -7.61
C PRO A 109 1.61 -11.72 -7.37
N LEU A 110 0.41 -12.27 -7.54
CA LEU A 110 0.12 -13.69 -7.38
C LEU A 110 0.31 -14.47 -8.68
N PHE A 111 -0.12 -13.89 -9.80
CA PHE A 111 -0.17 -14.58 -11.09
C PHE A 111 0.71 -13.93 -12.16
N GLY A 112 1.14 -12.69 -11.94
CA GLY A 112 1.84 -11.88 -12.94
C GLY A 112 0.90 -11.37 -14.04
N ASP A 113 1.33 -10.34 -14.75
CA ASP A 113 0.71 -9.88 -16.00
C ASP A 113 1.50 -10.43 -17.22
N ASP A 114 0.95 -10.28 -18.43
CA ASP A 114 1.72 -10.41 -19.67
C ASP A 114 2.93 -9.45 -19.58
N GLU A 115 4.15 -9.98 -19.70
CA GLU A 115 5.41 -9.31 -19.33
C GLU A 115 5.75 -8.06 -20.19
N ASP A 116 4.89 -7.72 -21.17
CA ASP A 116 5.03 -6.57 -22.04
C ASP A 116 4.75 -5.26 -21.28
N GLY A 117 5.81 -4.57 -20.87
CA GLY A 117 5.72 -3.19 -20.34
C GLY A 117 6.33 -2.96 -18.96
N ILE A 118 6.91 -3.98 -18.32
CA ILE A 118 7.65 -3.80 -17.06
C ILE A 118 8.96 -3.05 -17.35
N PRO A 119 9.22 -1.89 -16.71
CA PRO A 119 10.47 -1.16 -16.92
C PRO A 119 11.69 -1.99 -16.46
N GLU A 120 12.82 -1.86 -17.17
CA GLU A 120 14.04 -2.65 -16.93
C GLU A 120 14.53 -2.59 -15.47
N ASP A 121 14.39 -1.43 -14.82
CA ASP A 121 14.79 -1.19 -13.43
C ASP A 121 14.08 -2.13 -12.44
N PHE A 122 12.90 -2.67 -12.79
CA PHE A 122 12.12 -3.56 -11.92
C PHE A 122 12.33 -5.05 -12.22
N LEU A 123 12.97 -5.40 -13.35
CA LEU A 123 13.24 -6.81 -13.71
C LEU A 123 14.23 -7.47 -12.75
N ALA A 124 15.23 -6.72 -12.29
CA ALA A 124 16.21 -7.21 -11.32
C ALA A 124 15.58 -7.49 -9.96
N ASP A 125 14.71 -6.60 -9.49
CA ASP A 125 13.99 -6.76 -8.23
C ASP A 125 12.96 -7.89 -8.30
N ARG A 126 12.22 -8.02 -9.41
CA ARG A 126 11.31 -9.15 -9.67
C ARG A 126 12.03 -10.50 -9.59
N THR A 127 13.20 -10.60 -10.22
CA THR A 127 14.02 -11.81 -10.16
C THR A 127 14.49 -12.11 -8.74
N LYS A 128 14.97 -11.08 -8.02
CA LYS A 128 15.49 -11.23 -6.66
C LYS A 128 14.42 -11.59 -5.64
N LEU A 129 13.20 -11.08 -5.82
CA LEU A 129 12.06 -11.29 -4.94
C LEU A 129 11.17 -12.47 -5.38
N GLU A 130 11.54 -13.17 -6.45
CA GLU A 130 10.79 -14.30 -7.01
C GLU A 130 9.33 -13.94 -7.33
N LEU A 131 9.11 -12.81 -8.00
CA LEU A 131 7.79 -12.35 -8.44
C LEU A 131 7.48 -12.78 -9.89
N PRO A 132 6.25 -13.22 -10.22
CA PRO A 132 5.18 -13.58 -9.27
C PRO A 132 5.59 -14.77 -8.40
N GLY A 133 5.08 -14.81 -7.17
CA GLY A 133 5.47 -15.81 -6.17
C GLY A 133 5.22 -17.25 -6.61
N ASN A 134 6.07 -18.18 -6.15
CA ASN A 134 5.85 -19.63 -6.34
C ASN A 134 4.60 -20.16 -5.60
N THR A 135 4.04 -19.38 -4.67
CA THR A 135 2.77 -19.62 -3.97
C THR A 135 2.07 -18.27 -3.76
N SER A 136 0.76 -18.28 -3.54
CA SER A 136 -0.01 -17.04 -3.32
C SER A 136 0.52 -16.23 -2.14
N GLY A 137 0.79 -16.87 -1.00
CA GLY A 137 1.39 -16.21 0.17
C GLY A 137 2.80 -15.67 -0.08
N GLY A 138 3.59 -16.34 -0.93
CA GLY A 138 4.92 -15.86 -1.32
C GLY A 138 4.87 -14.60 -2.18
N GLY A 139 3.90 -14.52 -3.10
CA GLY A 139 3.73 -13.38 -4.00
C GLY A 139 3.40 -12.08 -3.26
N LEU A 140 2.47 -12.13 -2.29
CA LEU A 140 2.10 -10.96 -1.49
C LEU A 140 3.25 -10.46 -0.61
N ALA A 141 3.96 -11.38 0.05
CA ALA A 141 5.11 -11.03 0.88
C ALA A 141 6.23 -10.36 0.05
N ALA A 142 6.49 -10.89 -1.14
CA ALA A 142 7.45 -10.30 -2.07
C ALA A 142 7.00 -8.92 -2.59
N ALA A 143 5.71 -8.73 -2.84
CA ALA A 143 5.14 -7.44 -3.25
C ALA A 143 5.26 -6.36 -2.15
N LEU A 144 5.02 -6.72 -0.89
CA LEU A 144 5.23 -5.81 0.25
C LEU A 144 6.71 -5.40 0.37
N LEU A 145 7.63 -6.35 0.23
CA LEU A 145 9.08 -6.04 0.20
C LEU A 145 9.47 -5.15 -0.98
N LEU A 146 8.84 -5.32 -2.14
CA LEU A 146 9.04 -4.44 -3.29
C LEU A 146 8.54 -3.02 -3.00
N ALA A 147 7.37 -2.88 -2.37
CA ALA A 147 6.84 -1.59 -1.95
C ALA A 147 7.81 -0.89 -0.98
N GLU A 148 8.35 -1.60 0.01
CA GLU A 148 9.36 -1.05 0.93
C GLU A 148 10.61 -0.54 0.19
N ARG A 149 11.11 -1.31 -0.79
CA ARG A 149 12.31 -0.95 -1.56
C ARG A 149 12.08 0.27 -2.44
N ILE A 150 10.99 0.29 -3.20
CA ILE A 150 10.66 1.36 -4.14
C ILE A 150 10.38 2.66 -3.42
N THR A 151 9.62 2.60 -2.33
CA THR A 151 9.20 3.78 -1.57
C THR A 151 10.20 4.19 -0.49
N GLU A 152 11.17 3.33 -0.16
CA GLU A 152 12.05 3.50 1.01
C GLU A 152 11.27 3.61 2.34
N VAL A 153 10.00 3.19 2.37
CA VAL A 153 9.16 3.18 3.57
C VAL A 153 9.21 1.80 4.19
N ARG A 154 9.59 1.71 5.46
CA ARG A 154 9.70 0.42 6.17
C ARG A 154 8.90 0.42 7.46
N PRO A 155 8.09 -0.61 7.72
CA PRO A 155 7.44 -0.76 9.00
C PRO A 155 8.47 -0.84 10.13
N ASN A 156 8.14 -0.21 11.26
CA ASN A 156 8.94 -0.25 12.48
C ASN A 156 8.01 -0.36 13.69
N ALA A 157 8.54 -0.29 14.91
CA ALA A 157 7.74 -0.44 16.13
C ALA A 157 6.61 0.61 16.27
N SER A 158 6.70 1.77 15.59
CA SER A 158 5.64 2.78 15.59
C SER A 158 4.49 2.42 14.65
N SER A 159 4.71 1.52 13.68
CA SER A 159 3.68 1.09 12.72
C SER A 159 2.56 0.27 13.38
N ASP A 160 2.79 -0.28 14.57
CA ASP A 160 1.78 -1.02 15.33
C ASP A 160 0.62 -0.14 15.82
N VAL A 161 0.79 1.19 15.79
CA VAL A 161 -0.20 2.17 16.25
C VAL A 161 -0.79 2.93 15.07
N VAL A 162 -2.11 3.05 15.03
CA VAL A 162 -2.80 3.97 14.12
C VAL A 162 -2.57 5.39 14.65
N ALA A 163 -1.96 6.26 13.84
CA ALA A 163 -1.70 7.64 14.23
C ALA A 163 -2.83 8.58 13.78
N ALA A 164 -3.50 8.24 12.69
CA ALA A 164 -4.65 8.95 12.17
C ALA A 164 -5.50 8.01 11.32
N HIS A 165 -6.77 8.35 11.13
CA HIS A 165 -7.65 7.64 10.21
C HIS A 165 -8.60 8.60 9.51
N GLY A 166 -9.28 8.10 8.48
CA GLY A 166 -10.33 8.82 7.78
C GLY A 166 -11.14 7.85 6.92
N VAL A 167 -12.30 8.30 6.44
CA VAL A 167 -13.19 7.49 5.60
C VAL A 167 -13.21 8.08 4.20
N LEU A 168 -12.92 7.25 3.21
CA LEU A 168 -12.99 7.62 1.80
C LEU A 168 -14.22 6.98 1.15
N GLU A 169 -15.15 7.82 0.70
CA GLU A 169 -16.29 7.37 -0.11
C GLU A 169 -15.87 7.19 -1.57
N TYR A 170 -16.08 5.99 -2.13
CA TYR A 170 -15.80 5.68 -3.54
C TYR A 170 -16.83 4.70 -4.14
#